data_AF-A0A507QJS7-F1
#
_entry.id   AF-A0A507QJS7-F1
#
_cell.length_a   1.000
_cell.length_b   1.000
_cell.length_c   1.000
_cell.angle_alpha   90.00
_cell.angle_beta   90.00
_cell.angle_gamma   90.00
#
_symmetry.space_group_name_H-M   'P 1'
#
loop_
_entity.id
_entity.type
_entity.pdbx_description
1 polymer ?
#
loop_
_entity_poly.entity_id
_entity_poly.type
_entity_poly.pdbx_seq_one_letter_code
_entity_poly.pdbx_strand_id
1 'polypeptide(L)'
;MHWALPALEACLPPELFAKIPTIQVDSVEGAKGQDRFRFLDLETGTDRYNVPMENYYCLNRRKFRGLLSIDIDVNWARNTPASTSTTTEPTLIARSGPKAVL
;
A
#
# COMPACT_ATOMS: atom_id res chain seq x y z
N MET A 1 -7.39 -7.84 -2.78
CA MET A 1 -7.09 -6.42 -2.47
C MET A 1 -7.94 -5.58 -3.42
N HIS A 2 -9.02 -4.95 -2.94
CA HIS A 2 -9.93 -4.18 -3.80
C HIS A 2 -10.04 -2.73 -3.32
N TRP A 3 -10.13 -2.53 -2.00
CA TRP A 3 -10.32 -1.22 -1.36
C TRP A 3 -9.16 -0.24 -1.54
N ALA A 4 -7.90 -0.70 -1.47
CA ALA A 4 -6.75 0.21 -1.65
C ALA A 4 -6.24 0.29 -3.10
N LEU A 5 -6.91 -0.35 -4.06
CA LEU A 5 -6.47 -0.31 -5.47
C LEU A 5 -6.37 1.13 -6.02
N PRO A 6 -7.37 2.01 -5.79
CA PRO A 6 -7.32 3.38 -6.30
C PRO A 6 -6.19 4.22 -5.67
N ALA A 7 -5.98 4.05 -4.37
CA ALA A 7 -4.88 4.74 -3.67
C ALA A 7 -3.52 4.23 -4.15
N LEU A 8 -3.42 2.93 -4.43
CA LEU A 8 -2.20 2.32 -4.95
C LEU A 8 -1.88 2.79 -6.37
N GLU A 9 -2.90 2.92 -7.22
CA GLU A 9 -2.76 3.47 -8.58
C GLU A 9 -2.29 4.93 -8.55
N ALA A 10 -2.82 5.74 -7.63
CA ALA A 10 -2.42 7.13 -7.48
C ALA A 10 -0.98 7.31 -6.97
N CYS A 11 -0.46 6.35 -6.19
CA CYS A 11 0.87 6.47 -5.58
C CYS A 11 1.99 5.80 -6.38
N LEU A 12 1.69 4.87 -7.29
CA LEU A 12 2.70 4.12 -8.04
C LEU A 12 2.92 4.68 -9.44
N PRO A 13 4.15 4.58 -9.98
CA PRO A 13 4.37 4.79 -11.40
C PRO A 13 3.51 3.84 -12.25
N PRO A 14 2.96 4.30 -13.40
CA PRO A 14 2.07 3.48 -14.24
C PRO A 14 2.71 2.15 -14.68
N GLU A 15 4.00 2.15 -14.99
CA GLU A 15 4.74 0.95 -15.39
C GLU A 15 4.83 -0.10 -14.27
N LEU A 16 4.90 0.35 -13.03
CA LEU A 16 4.97 -0.51 -11.87
C LEU A 16 3.58 -1.06 -11.52
N PHE A 17 2.55 -0.21 -11.62
CA PHE A 17 1.16 -0.62 -11.45
C PHE A 17 0.73 -1.66 -12.49
N ALA A 18 1.16 -1.51 -13.75
CA ALA A 18 0.88 -2.48 -14.82
C ALA A 18 1.46 -3.88 -14.56
N LYS A 19 2.44 -4.02 -13.66
CA LYS A 19 3.00 -5.32 -13.27
C LYS A 19 2.20 -6.02 -12.16
N ILE A 20 1.24 -5.35 -11.51
CA ILE A 20 0.43 -5.93 -10.42
C ILE A 20 -0.34 -7.21 -10.83
N PRO A 21 -0.92 -7.32 -12.03
CA PRO A 21 -1.57 -8.56 -12.45
C PRO A 21 -0.61 -9.76 -12.54
N THR A 22 0.70 -9.55 -12.74
CA THR A 22 1.68 -10.65 -12.88
C THR A 22 2.04 -11.33 -11.56
N ILE A 23 1.73 -10.68 -10.44
CA ILE A 23 2.10 -11.13 -9.08
C ILE A 23 0.92 -11.72 -8.32
N GLN A 24 -0.17 -12.06 -9.01
CA GLN A 24 -1.29 -12.76 -8.40
C GLN A 24 -0.88 -14.13 -7.85
N VAL A 25 -1.60 -14.59 -6.83
CA VAL A 25 -1.45 -15.92 -6.25
C VAL A 25 -1.76 -16.97 -7.32
N ASP A 26 -2.88 -16.80 -8.01
CA ASP A 26 -3.28 -17.61 -9.15
C ASP A 26 -3.07 -16.83 -10.44
N SER A 27 -2.24 -17.40 -11.32
CA SER A 27 -1.81 -16.73 -12.56
C SER A 27 -2.81 -16.93 -13.72
N VAL A 28 -3.85 -17.76 -13.55
CA VAL A 28 -4.77 -18.18 -14.62
C VAL A 28 -6.13 -17.46 -14.54
N GLU A 29 -6.69 -17.28 -13.33
CA GLU A 29 -7.97 -16.57 -13.11
C GLU A 29 -7.84 -15.08 -12.75
N GLY A 30 -6.70 -14.69 -12.18
CA GLY A 30 -6.54 -13.37 -11.59
C GLY A 30 -6.67 -12.23 -12.60
N ALA A 31 -7.69 -11.38 -12.43
CA ALA A 31 -7.98 -10.14 -13.18
C ALA A 31 -8.98 -10.22 -14.35
N LYS A 32 -9.71 -11.32 -14.57
CA LYS A 32 -10.73 -11.38 -15.64
C LYS A 32 -12.12 -10.86 -15.23
N GLY A 33 -12.28 -10.28 -14.04
CA GLY A 33 -13.59 -9.84 -13.52
C GLY A 33 -14.59 -10.98 -13.31
N GLN A 34 -14.12 -12.23 -13.34
CA GLN A 34 -14.90 -13.45 -13.12
C GLN A 34 -14.64 -14.06 -11.73
N ASP A 35 -13.92 -13.34 -10.86
CA ASP A 35 -13.66 -13.81 -9.50
C ASP A 35 -14.94 -13.75 -8.68
N ARG A 36 -15.22 -14.85 -7.97
CA ARG A 36 -16.44 -15.03 -7.19
C ARG A 36 -16.11 -15.57 -5.81
N PHE A 37 -16.65 -14.93 -4.78
CA PHE A 37 -16.63 -15.51 -3.44
C PHE A 37 -17.79 -16.50 -3.34
N ARG A 38 -17.43 -17.79 -3.35
CA ARG A 38 -18.37 -18.90 -3.14
C ARG A 38 -18.34 -19.33 -1.70
N PHE A 39 -19.50 -19.32 -1.05
CA PHE A 39 -19.70 -19.95 0.23
C PHE A 39 -20.39 -21.28 -0.01
N LEU A 40 -19.69 -22.37 0.29
CA LEU A 40 -20.17 -23.72 0.07
C LEU A 40 -20.94 -24.21 1.30
N ASP A 41 -22.01 -24.95 1.06
CA ASP A 41 -22.55 -25.86 2.07
C ASP A 41 -21.56 -27.01 2.25
N LEU A 42 -21.13 -27.27 3.49
CA LEU A 42 -20.12 -28.29 3.77
C LEU A 42 -20.69 -29.71 3.74
N GLU A 43 -22.00 -29.87 3.82
CA GLU A 43 -22.66 -31.18 3.75
C GLU A 43 -22.84 -31.64 2.30
N THR A 44 -23.28 -30.74 1.41
CA THR A 44 -23.60 -31.07 0.01
C THR A 44 -22.53 -30.63 -0.98
N GLY A 45 -21.62 -29.73 -0.58
CA GLY A 45 -20.62 -29.12 -1.46
C GLY A 45 -21.18 -28.10 -2.45
N THR A 46 -22.47 -27.73 -2.34
CA THR A 46 -23.12 -26.79 -3.26
C THR A 46 -22.94 -25.34 -2.82
N ASP A 47 -22.92 -24.40 -3.77
CA ASP A 47 -22.89 -22.96 -3.49
C ASP A 47 -24.15 -22.52 -2.71
N ARG A 48 -23.97 -22.07 -1.47
CA ARG A 48 -25.00 -21.36 -0.67
C ARG A 48 -25.07 -19.89 -1.02
N TYR A 49 -23.90 -19.26 -1.21
CA TYR A 49 -23.81 -17.86 -1.60
C TYR A 49 -22.73 -17.68 -2.65
N ASN A 50 -22.98 -16.76 -3.58
CA ASN A 50 -22.08 -16.50 -4.67
C ASN A 50 -22.07 -14.99 -4.98
N VAL A 51 -20.98 -14.31 -4.63
CA VAL A 51 -20.82 -12.86 -4.79
C VAL A 51 -19.78 -12.55 -5.87
N PRO A 52 -20.16 -11.88 -6.98
CA PRO A 52 -19.21 -11.49 -8.02
C PRO A 52 -18.33 -10.30 -7.58
N MET A 53 -17.06 -10.30 -7.99
CA MET A 53 -16.12 -9.21 -7.74
C MET A 53 -15.46 -8.77 -9.04
N GLU A 54 -15.62 -7.50 -9.40
CA GLU A 54 -15.10 -6.96 -10.66
C GLU A 54 -13.61 -6.59 -10.55
N ASN A 55 -13.20 -5.96 -9.45
CA ASN A 55 -11.85 -5.39 -9.27
C ASN A 55 -11.15 -5.93 -8.02
N TYR A 56 -10.95 -7.25 -7.98
CA TYR A 56 -10.26 -7.90 -6.88
C TYR A 56 -8.97 -8.57 -7.35
N TYR A 57 -7.88 -8.30 -6.65
CA TYR A 57 -6.59 -8.95 -6.89
C TYR A 57 -6.16 -9.78 -5.68
N CYS A 58 -5.93 -11.07 -5.88
CA CYS A 58 -5.28 -11.93 -4.90
C CYS A 58 -3.77 -11.80 -5.06
N LEU A 59 -3.13 -10.88 -4.36
CA LEU A 59 -1.69 -10.60 -4.53
C LEU A 59 -0.82 -11.52 -3.69
N ASN A 60 0.24 -12.06 -4.28
CA ASN A 60 1.27 -12.78 -3.53
C ASN A 60 2.12 -11.78 -2.72
N ARG A 61 2.06 -11.84 -1.39
CA ARG A 61 2.75 -10.91 -0.48
C ARG A 61 4.25 -10.75 -0.77
N ARG A 62 4.94 -11.85 -1.12
CA ARG A 62 6.40 -11.86 -1.33
C ARG A 62 6.75 -11.17 -2.63
N LYS A 63 6.00 -11.49 -3.70
CA LYS A 63 6.17 -10.86 -5.01
C LYS A 63 5.80 -9.37 -4.97
N PHE A 64 4.71 -9.03 -4.28
CA PHE A 64 4.28 -7.64 -4.09
C PHE A 64 5.34 -6.79 -3.38
N ARG A 65 5.88 -7.28 -2.26
CA ARG A 65 6.96 -6.59 -1.55
C ARG A 65 8.19 -6.42 -2.44
N GLY A 66 8.57 -7.45 -3.20
CA GLY A 66 9.69 -7.39 -4.14
C GLY A 66 9.47 -6.32 -5.22
N LEU A 67 8.27 -6.28 -5.79
CA LEU A 67 7.88 -5.30 -6.81
C LEU A 67 7.94 -3.86 -6.27
N LEU A 68 7.46 -3.63 -5.04
CA LEU A 68 7.54 -2.31 -4.40
C LEU A 68 8.95 -1.91 -3.95
N SER A 69 9.90 -2.85 -3.91
CA SER A 69 11.28 -2.58 -3.50
C SER A 69 12.22 -2.39 -4.71
N ILE A 70 11.69 -2.38 -5.93
CA ILE A 70 12.48 -2.11 -7.14
C ILE A 70 13.06 -0.70 -7.03
N ASP A 71 14.37 -0.58 -7.27
CA ASP A 71 15.13 0.67 -7.17
C ASP A 71 15.11 1.34 -5.80
N ILE A 72 14.76 0.60 -4.73
CA ILE A 72 14.80 1.07 -3.34
C ILE A 72 15.79 0.22 -2.55
N ASP A 73 16.79 0.87 -1.95
CA ASP A 73 17.69 0.20 -1.00
C ASP A 73 16.98 -0.05 0.34
N VAL A 74 16.36 -1.22 0.47
CA VAL A 74 15.64 -1.57 1.69
C VAL A 74 16.53 -2.32 2.68
N ASN A 75 16.86 -1.64 3.76
CA ASN A 75 17.65 -2.17 4.86
C ASN A 75 16.77 -2.93 5.89
N TRP A 76 16.52 -4.22 5.65
CA TRP A 76 15.60 -5.04 6.47
C TRP A 76 16.12 -5.38 7.88
N ALA A 77 17.44 -5.37 8.09
CA ALA A 77 18.08 -5.81 9.33
C ALA A 77 18.38 -4.68 10.33
N ARG A 78 17.81 -3.49 10.13
CA ARG A 78 18.08 -2.34 11.01
C ARG A 78 17.25 -2.44 12.29
N ASN A 79 17.88 -2.87 13.38
CA ASN A 79 17.37 -2.59 14.73
C ASN A 79 17.38 -1.08 14.92
N THR A 80 16.22 -0.45 15.05
CA THR A 80 16.10 1.00 15.23
C THR A 80 16.84 1.42 16.49
N PRO A 81 17.91 2.22 16.41
CA PRO A 81 18.45 2.85 17.61
C PRO A 81 17.37 3.80 18.18
N ALA A 82 17.31 3.91 19.51
CA ALA A 82 16.36 4.78 20.20
C ALA A 82 16.42 6.19 19.61
N SER A 83 15.29 6.67 19.09
CA SER A 83 15.18 8.03 18.56
C SER A 83 15.05 9.00 19.73
N THR A 84 16.14 9.64 20.13
CA THR A 84 16.08 10.77 21.06
C THR A 84 15.60 11.98 20.27
N SER A 85 14.32 12.32 20.39
CA SER A 85 13.80 13.57 19.85
C SER A 85 14.37 14.71 20.70
N THR A 86 15.49 15.30 20.29
CA THR A 86 15.95 16.57 20.86
C THR A 86 14.99 17.64 20.38
N THR A 87 14.04 18.03 21.24
CA THR A 87 13.22 19.23 21.07
C THR A 87 14.15 20.44 21.05
N THR A 88 14.58 20.84 19.85
CA THR A 88 15.24 22.13 19.66
C THR A 88 14.17 23.20 19.78
N GLU A 89 14.08 23.84 20.95
CA GLU A 89 13.26 25.05 21.08
C GLU A 89 13.79 26.13 20.13
N PRO A 90 12.95 26.77 19.32
CA PRO A 90 13.38 27.87 18.48
C PRO A 90 13.65 29.10 19.37
N THR A 91 14.92 29.45 19.55
CA THR A 91 15.32 30.74 20.14
C THR A 91 14.81 31.87 19.24
N LEU A 92 13.70 32.50 19.61
CA LEU A 92 13.21 33.72 18.98
C LEU A 92 14.13 34.89 19.34
N ILE A 93 14.98 35.30 18.40
CA ILE A 93 15.78 36.51 18.53
C ILE A 93 14.89 37.70 18.13
N ALA A 94 14.32 38.38 19.13
CA ALA A 94 13.55 39.60 18.91
C ALA A 94 14.46 40.71 18.33
N ARG A 95 14.24 41.08 17.07
CA ARG A 95 14.88 42.26 16.47
C ARG A 95 14.14 43.52 16.93
N SER A 96 14.80 44.30 17.79
CA SER A 96 14.38 45.65 18.17
C SER A 96 14.32 46.55 16.93
N GLY A 97 13.13 47.05 16.60
CA GLY A 97 12.93 48.08 15.57
C GLY A 97 13.10 49.50 16.16
N PRO A 98 13.49 50.51 15.35
CA PRO A 98 13.79 51.84 15.86
C PRO A 98 12.53 52.58 16.33
N LYS A 99 12.69 53.30 17.46
CA LYS A 99 11.69 54.20 18.07
C LYS A 99 11.26 55.28 17.07
N ALA A 100 9.98 55.36 16.76
CA ALA A 100 9.39 56.53 16.12
C ALA A 100 9.38 57.69 17.13
N VAL A 101 10.01 58.81 16.76
CA VAL A 101 9.94 60.09 17.48
C VAL A 101 8.78 60.87 16.88
N LEU A 102 7.88 61.35 17.75
CA LEU A 102 6.76 62.25 17.42
C LEU A 102 7.26 63.68 17.23
#